data_AF-A0A0V8H5C2-F1
#
_entry.id   AF-A0A0V8H5C2-F1
#
_cell.length_a   1.000
_cell.length_b   1.000
_cell.length_c   1.000
_cell.angle_alpha   90.00
_cell.angle_beta   90.00
_cell.angle_gamma   90.00
#
_symmetry.space_group_name_H-M   'P 1'
#
loop_
_entity.id
_entity.type
_entity.pdbx_description
1 polymer ?
#
loop_
_entity_poly.entity_id
_entity_poly.type
_entity_poly.pdbx_seq_one_letter_code
_entity_poly.pdbx_strand_id
1 'polypeptide(L)'
;MNTKNKLFTLLLIFMVGLLAACSSEEASSESKDEKDQKKKTEEVKKESEESKKDDEGKIGEEKREDDEEKNEEKVEKDESSGVEPNQSSPSEQLPFTRISFFHDYMAPDRQPNPGIWIYTKENHPDMFDDEQYDWDKYDMLLWQISDEEMKGKSYKTDSLMLNENEIAIKVNFYYGETDPEGKFPRQYLLVEKGILDGKTFKIETIDGEKLSLQ
;
A
#
# COMPACT_ATOMS: atom_id res chain seq x y z
N MET A 1 -7.54 45.69 -36.83
CA MET A 1 -6.34 45.91 -36.00
C MET A 1 -6.47 45.03 -34.77
N ASN A 2 -5.64 43.98 -34.67
CA ASN A 2 -5.73 42.92 -33.67
C ASN A 2 -5.18 43.35 -32.31
N THR A 3 -6.05 43.40 -31.30
CA THR A 3 -5.77 43.78 -29.91
C THR A 3 -4.97 42.72 -29.13
N LYS A 4 -4.75 41.52 -29.68
CA LYS A 4 -4.05 40.42 -29.02
C LYS A 4 -2.52 40.59 -28.94
N ASN A 5 -1.94 41.49 -29.73
CA ASN A 5 -0.48 41.68 -29.77
C ASN A 5 0.05 42.71 -28.76
N LYS A 6 -0.83 43.42 -28.04
CA LYS A 6 -0.42 44.43 -27.06
C LYS A 6 -0.26 43.90 -25.64
N LEU A 7 -0.85 42.73 -25.35
CA LEU A 7 -0.75 42.12 -24.01
C LEU A 7 0.58 41.37 -23.82
N PHE A 8 1.19 40.90 -24.90
CA PHE A 8 2.44 40.12 -24.85
C PHE A 8 3.71 40.99 -24.68
N THR A 9 3.64 42.28 -25.06
CA THR A 9 4.78 43.21 -24.93
C THR A 9 4.92 43.77 -23.51
N LEU A 10 3.87 43.69 -22.68
CA LEU A 10 3.91 44.21 -21.31
C LEU A 10 4.53 43.21 -20.30
N LEU A 11 4.53 41.91 -20.62
CA LEU A 11 5.07 40.86 -19.75
C LEU A 11 6.61 40.76 -19.80
N LEU A 12 7.24 41.29 -20.85
CA LEU A 12 8.69 41.22 -21.07
C LEU A 12 9.48 42.31 -20.33
N ILE A 13 8.81 43.37 -19.86
CA ILE A 13 9.44 44.48 -19.13
C ILE A 13 9.57 44.18 -17.61
N PHE A 14 8.86 43.17 -17.09
CA PHE A 14 8.91 42.80 -15.67
C PHE A 14 10.04 41.81 -15.32
N MET A 15 10.73 41.23 -16.31
CA MET A 15 11.79 40.22 -16.13
C MET A 15 13.23 40.80 -16.10
N VAL A 16 13.41 42.13 -16.24
CA VAL A 16 14.75 42.76 -16.31
C VAL A 16 15.14 43.49 -15.01
N GLY A 17 14.34 43.40 -13.95
CA GLY A 17 14.48 44.23 -12.74
C GLY A 17 15.16 43.63 -11.50
N LEU A 18 15.63 42.38 -11.51
CA LEU A 18 16.03 41.68 -10.27
C LEU A 18 17.53 41.30 -10.16
N LEU A 19 18.43 41.94 -10.92
CA LEU A 19 19.88 41.68 -10.83
C LEU A 19 20.72 42.87 -10.35
N ALA A 20 20.27 43.57 -9.31
CA ALA A 20 21.11 44.55 -8.62
C ALA A 20 20.85 44.55 -7.10
N ALA A 21 21.34 43.51 -6.42
CA ALA A 21 21.57 43.53 -4.97
C ALA A 21 22.68 42.53 -4.59
N CYS A 22 23.90 42.84 -5.03
CA CYS A 22 25.12 42.38 -4.38
C CYS A 22 25.88 43.65 -3.98
N SER A 23 25.97 43.92 -2.67
CA SER A 23 27.06 44.71 -2.11
C SER A 23 27.28 44.33 -0.65
N SER A 24 28.43 43.66 -0.43
CA SER A 24 29.35 43.68 0.73
C SER A 24 28.79 43.34 2.12
N GLU A 25 29.39 42.47 2.93
CA GLU A 25 30.80 42.47 3.34
C GLU A 25 31.41 41.06 3.59
N GLU A 26 32.74 41.04 3.51
CA GLU A 26 33.65 39.92 3.71
C GLU A 26 33.77 39.47 5.17
N ALA A 27 33.94 38.16 5.39
CA ALA A 27 34.86 37.64 6.39
C ALA A 27 35.36 36.24 6.01
N SER A 28 36.66 36.18 5.75
CA SER A 28 37.55 35.03 5.59
C SER A 28 37.29 33.86 6.54
N SER A 29 37.32 32.63 6.01
CA SER A 29 38.33 31.64 6.43
C SER A 29 38.44 30.49 5.44
N GLU A 30 39.66 30.01 5.33
CA GLU A 30 40.28 29.18 4.32
C GLU A 30 40.39 27.74 4.85
N SER A 31 40.00 26.71 4.07
CA SER A 31 40.73 25.44 3.99
C SER A 31 40.19 24.53 2.89
N LYS A 32 41.15 23.97 2.15
CA LYS A 32 41.08 23.13 0.94
C LYS A 32 40.80 21.66 1.24
N ASP A 33 40.24 20.94 0.26
CA ASP A 33 40.78 19.74 -0.41
C ASP A 33 39.63 19.03 -1.16
N GLU A 34 39.51 19.10 -2.48
CA GLU A 34 40.22 18.40 -3.58
C GLU A 34 39.80 16.92 -3.80
N LYS A 35 39.14 16.69 -4.95
CA LYS A 35 39.11 15.48 -5.82
C LYS A 35 38.61 14.13 -5.24
N ASP A 36 37.93 13.26 -5.97
CA ASP A 36 38.23 12.85 -7.35
C ASP A 36 37.03 12.17 -8.03
N GLN A 37 36.90 12.40 -9.33
CA GLN A 37 36.06 11.62 -10.24
C GLN A 37 36.74 10.29 -10.58
N LYS A 38 35.97 9.20 -10.73
CA LYS A 38 36.30 8.22 -11.78
C LYS A 38 35.09 7.48 -12.35
N LYS A 39 35.02 7.53 -13.67
CA LYS A 39 34.07 6.96 -14.62
C LYS A 39 34.76 5.81 -15.38
N LYS A 40 34.05 4.70 -15.64
CA LYS A 40 34.22 3.71 -16.74
C LYS A 40 33.23 2.56 -16.46
N THR A 41 32.22 2.20 -17.26
CA THR A 41 32.06 1.92 -18.71
C THR A 41 32.70 0.61 -19.18
N GLU A 42 31.83 -0.35 -19.55
CA GLU A 42 31.86 -1.41 -20.60
C GLU A 42 30.65 -2.31 -20.28
N GLU A 43 29.55 -2.48 -21.03
CA GLU A 43 29.24 -2.70 -22.46
C GLU A 43 29.83 -3.99 -23.07
N VAL A 44 28.93 -4.88 -23.53
CA VAL A 44 28.89 -5.56 -24.85
C VAL A 44 28.43 -7.04 -24.76
N LYS A 45 27.24 -7.30 -25.37
CA LYS A 45 26.80 -8.35 -26.35
C LYS A 45 27.35 -9.80 -26.23
N LYS A 46 26.68 -10.88 -26.69
CA LYS A 46 25.83 -11.12 -27.88
C LYS A 46 25.34 -12.59 -27.87
N GLU A 47 24.21 -12.87 -28.54
CA GLU A 47 23.89 -14.05 -29.42
C GLU A 47 24.09 -15.49 -28.88
N SER A 48 23.37 -16.55 -29.26
CA SER A 48 22.37 -16.84 -30.31
C SER A 48 21.91 -18.31 -30.18
N GLU A 49 20.72 -18.61 -30.74
CA GLU A 49 20.30 -19.87 -31.44
C GLU A 49 20.31 -21.22 -30.68
N GLU A 50 19.16 -21.87 -30.51
CA GLU A 50 18.37 -22.68 -31.47
C GLU A 50 18.92 -24.10 -31.69
N SER A 51 18.17 -25.13 -31.24
CA SER A 51 17.53 -26.15 -32.12
C SER A 51 17.39 -27.54 -31.47
N LYS A 52 16.14 -28.06 -31.58
CA LYS A 52 15.74 -29.45 -31.95
C LYS A 52 16.15 -30.61 -31.01
N LYS A 53 15.34 -31.64 -30.74
CA LYS A 53 14.18 -32.25 -31.43
C LYS A 53 13.66 -33.46 -30.61
N ASP A 54 12.50 -33.97 -31.03
CA ASP A 54 12.01 -35.37 -30.91
C ASP A 54 11.51 -35.82 -29.50
N ASP A 55 10.40 -36.53 -29.30
CA ASP A 55 9.34 -37.07 -30.17
C ASP A 55 8.23 -37.70 -29.28
N GLU A 56 7.02 -37.79 -29.83
CA GLU A 56 5.95 -38.78 -29.62
C GLU A 56 5.44 -39.22 -28.23
N GLY A 57 4.10 -39.14 -28.06
CA GLY A 57 3.41 -40.21 -27.33
C GLY A 57 2.03 -39.95 -26.71
N LYS A 58 0.99 -40.02 -27.54
CA LYS A 58 -0.27 -40.79 -27.30
C LYS A 58 -1.48 -40.12 -26.62
N ILE A 59 -2.46 -39.89 -27.49
CA ILE A 59 -3.91 -39.67 -27.32
C ILE A 59 -4.60 -40.88 -26.68
N GLY A 60 -5.67 -40.65 -25.92
CA GLY A 60 -6.66 -41.67 -25.58
C GLY A 60 -7.83 -41.14 -24.75
N GLU A 61 -8.86 -40.63 -25.45
CA GLU A 61 -10.16 -40.19 -24.93
C GLU A 61 -11.01 -41.31 -24.32
N GLU A 62 -11.88 -40.88 -23.38
CA GLU A 62 -12.99 -41.59 -22.77
C GLU A 62 -14.20 -41.83 -23.71
N LYS A 63 -14.89 -42.97 -23.53
CA LYS A 63 -16.37 -43.18 -23.52
C LYS A 63 -16.65 -44.68 -23.34
N ARG A 64 -17.29 -45.15 -22.25
CA ARG A 64 -18.73 -45.18 -21.85
C ARG A 64 -19.48 -46.45 -22.31
N GLU A 65 -20.41 -46.85 -21.43
CA GLU A 65 -21.48 -47.90 -21.53
C GLU A 65 -20.98 -49.33 -21.25
N ASP A 66 -21.66 -50.20 -20.49
CA ASP A 66 -22.95 -50.23 -19.78
C ASP A 66 -22.86 -51.37 -18.74
N ASP A 67 -23.60 -51.31 -17.63
CA ASP A 67 -24.30 -52.50 -17.13
C ASP A 67 -25.32 -52.12 -16.03
N GLU A 68 -26.57 -52.51 -16.28
CA GLU A 68 -27.68 -52.53 -15.33
C GLU A 68 -27.59 -53.80 -14.46
N GLU A 69 -27.80 -53.70 -13.14
CA GLU A 69 -28.79 -54.52 -12.42
C GLU A 69 -28.93 -54.13 -10.94
N LYS A 70 -30.12 -53.62 -10.60
CA LYS A 70 -31.02 -54.04 -9.51
C LYS A 70 -30.40 -54.50 -8.17
N ASN A 71 -30.72 -53.83 -7.07
CA ASN A 71 -31.69 -54.31 -6.04
C ASN A 71 -31.58 -53.54 -4.69
N GLU A 72 -32.73 -53.46 -4.01
CA GLU A 72 -32.95 -53.31 -2.56
C GLU A 72 -32.80 -51.94 -1.85
N GLU A 73 -33.99 -51.40 -1.60
CA GLU A 73 -34.44 -50.49 -0.56
C GLU A 73 -33.78 -50.71 0.82
N LYS A 74 -33.07 -49.69 1.30
CA LYS A 74 -32.80 -49.48 2.73
C LYS A 74 -32.95 -48.00 3.03
N VAL A 75 -34.12 -47.63 3.58
CA VAL A 75 -34.38 -46.31 4.14
C VAL A 75 -33.50 -46.18 5.39
N GLU A 76 -32.32 -45.61 5.21
CA GLU A 76 -31.55 -45.10 6.33
C GLU A 76 -32.13 -43.75 6.73
N LYS A 77 -32.61 -43.73 7.98
CA LYS A 77 -33.14 -42.60 8.69
C LYS A 77 -32.08 -41.51 8.69
N ASP A 78 -32.37 -40.43 7.97
CA ASP A 78 -31.58 -39.21 7.90
C ASP A 78 -31.51 -38.59 9.31
N GLU A 79 -30.54 -39.04 10.10
CA GLU A 79 -30.09 -38.32 11.28
C GLU A 79 -29.33 -37.11 10.77
N SER A 80 -30.06 -36.01 10.62
CA SER A 80 -29.50 -34.67 10.47
C SER A 80 -28.42 -34.47 11.54
N SER A 81 -27.16 -34.63 11.13
CA SER A 81 -25.98 -34.18 11.87
C SER A 81 -25.93 -32.65 11.75
N GLY A 82 -26.94 -31.99 12.29
CA GLY A 82 -26.94 -30.54 12.45
C GLY A 82 -25.80 -30.17 13.36
N VAL A 83 -24.75 -29.57 12.80
CA VAL A 83 -23.69 -28.93 13.57
C VAL A 83 -24.30 -27.69 14.21
N GLU A 84 -24.27 -27.60 15.54
CA GLU A 84 -24.73 -26.40 16.24
C GLU A 84 -23.95 -25.18 15.72
N PRO A 85 -24.62 -24.07 15.36
CA PRO A 85 -23.94 -22.89 14.90
C PRO A 85 -23.02 -22.39 16.01
N ASN A 86 -21.72 -22.35 15.72
CA ASN A 86 -20.73 -21.78 16.62
C ASN A 86 -21.13 -20.33 16.91
N GLN A 87 -21.52 -20.07 18.16
CA GLN A 87 -21.91 -18.75 18.67
C GLN A 87 -20.66 -17.87 18.79
N SER A 88 -19.97 -17.62 17.68
CA SER A 88 -19.01 -16.53 17.60
C SER A 88 -19.83 -15.26 17.42
N SER A 89 -19.71 -14.30 18.35
CA SER A 89 -20.29 -12.97 18.20
C SER A 89 -19.98 -12.46 16.79
N PRO A 90 -20.98 -11.96 16.03
CA PRO A 90 -20.75 -11.57 14.65
C PRO A 90 -19.69 -10.46 14.62
N SER A 91 -18.55 -10.74 13.96
CA SER A 91 -17.54 -9.76 13.69
C SER A 91 -18.12 -8.71 12.73
N GLU A 92 -18.09 -7.44 13.10
CA GLU A 92 -18.57 -6.35 12.24
C GLU A 92 -17.44 -5.81 11.38
N GLN A 93 -17.67 -5.63 10.08
CA GLN A 93 -16.69 -4.99 9.21
C GLN A 93 -16.91 -3.47 9.20
N LEU A 94 -15.92 -2.71 9.64
CA LEU A 94 -15.98 -1.24 9.66
C LEU A 94 -15.67 -0.66 8.27
N PRO A 95 -16.42 0.36 7.82
CA PRO A 95 -16.13 1.04 6.57
C PRO A 95 -14.87 1.90 6.69
N PHE A 96 -14.07 1.95 5.62
CA PHE A 96 -12.90 2.81 5.54
C PHE A 96 -12.58 3.21 4.10
N THR A 97 -11.82 4.29 3.94
CA THR A 97 -11.23 4.70 2.67
C THR A 97 -9.71 4.65 2.78
N ARG A 98 -9.03 4.00 1.83
CA ARG A 98 -7.55 4.01 1.76
C ARG A 98 -7.07 5.35 1.24
N ILE A 99 -6.14 5.97 1.96
CA ILE A 99 -5.42 7.14 1.47
C ILE A 99 -4.20 6.66 0.71
N SER A 100 -4.11 7.09 -0.55
CA SER A 100 -2.94 6.87 -1.41
C SER A 100 -2.29 8.21 -1.71
N PHE A 101 -0.99 8.32 -1.45
CA PHE A 101 -0.19 9.47 -1.84
C PHE A 101 0.36 9.21 -3.23
N PHE A 102 0.10 10.12 -4.18
CA PHE A 102 0.50 9.95 -5.57
C PHE A 102 2.01 10.00 -5.79
N HIS A 103 2.77 10.57 -4.85
CA HIS A 103 4.22 10.59 -4.85
C HIS A 103 4.79 10.53 -3.42
N ASP A 104 5.96 9.93 -3.28
CA ASP A 104 6.62 9.73 -1.98
C ASP A 104 6.91 11.03 -1.22
N TYR A 105 7.16 12.14 -1.91
CA TYR A 105 7.36 13.45 -1.28
C TYR A 105 6.07 14.08 -0.74
N MET A 106 4.91 13.53 -1.10
CA MET A 106 3.60 13.95 -0.55
C MET A 106 3.17 13.06 0.61
N ALA A 107 3.78 11.89 0.76
CA ALA A 107 3.52 11.03 1.89
C ALA A 107 4.25 11.57 3.13
N PRO A 108 3.63 11.55 4.32
CA PRO A 108 4.32 11.90 5.55
C PRO A 108 5.59 11.08 5.73
N ASP A 109 6.54 11.62 6.49
CA ASP A 109 7.67 10.84 6.95
C ASP A 109 7.21 9.57 7.68
N ARG A 110 8.03 8.53 7.61
CA ARG A 110 7.74 7.28 8.32
C ARG A 110 7.87 7.48 9.82
N GLN A 111 7.03 6.77 10.56
CA GLN A 111 7.19 6.69 11.99
C GLN A 111 8.49 5.95 12.30
N PRO A 112 9.25 6.37 13.33
CA PRO A 112 10.56 5.76 13.63
C PRO A 112 10.44 4.30 14.10
N ASN A 113 9.29 3.93 14.67
CA ASN A 113 8.98 2.59 15.14
C ASN A 113 7.73 2.06 14.42
N PRO A 114 7.54 0.73 14.33
CA PRO A 114 6.24 0.15 14.00
C PRO A 114 5.18 0.54 15.04
N GLY A 115 3.90 0.53 14.64
CA GLY A 115 2.82 0.93 15.51
C GLY A 115 1.52 1.26 14.80
N ILE A 116 0.59 1.80 15.59
CA ILE A 116 -0.72 2.30 15.15
C ILE A 116 -0.92 3.69 15.72
N TRP A 117 -1.36 4.63 14.89
CA TRP A 117 -1.65 6.01 15.26
C TRP A 117 -3.04 6.38 14.80
N ILE A 118 -3.74 7.12 15.65
CA ILE A 118 -5.03 7.71 15.36
C ILE A 118 -4.83 9.22 15.32
N TYR A 119 -5.14 9.81 14.18
CA TYR A 119 -5.17 11.25 14.01
C TYR A 119 -6.63 11.73 13.99
N THR A 120 -6.87 12.79 14.73
CA THR A 120 -8.18 13.43 14.91
C THR A 120 -8.03 14.90 14.57
N LYS A 121 -9.14 15.64 14.44
CA LYS A 121 -9.14 17.09 14.23
C LYS A 121 -8.22 17.85 15.20
N GLU A 122 -8.19 17.42 16.46
CA GLU A 122 -7.43 18.09 17.51
C GLU A 122 -5.96 17.61 17.58
N ASN A 123 -5.64 16.50 16.92
CA ASN A 123 -4.33 15.86 16.98
C ASN A 123 -3.99 15.16 15.66
N HIS A 124 -3.51 15.93 14.69
CA HIS A 124 -2.96 15.43 13.44
C HIS A 124 -1.70 16.23 13.06
N PRO A 125 -0.76 15.65 12.30
CA PRO A 125 0.34 16.39 11.69
C PRO A 125 -0.16 17.57 10.83
N ASP A 126 0.55 18.70 10.87
CA ASP A 126 0.22 19.93 10.12
C ASP A 126 0.07 19.73 8.61
N MET A 127 0.73 18.70 8.06
CA MET A 127 0.64 18.39 6.63
C MET A 127 -0.73 17.85 6.19
N PHE A 128 -1.55 17.40 7.14
CA PHE A 128 -2.93 17.02 6.87
C PHE A 128 -3.84 18.21 7.12
N ASP A 129 -3.95 19.05 6.09
CA ASP A 129 -4.74 20.28 6.13
C ASP A 129 -6.24 20.01 6.33
N ASP A 130 -6.89 20.85 7.12
CA ASP A 130 -8.33 20.89 7.34
C ASP A 130 -9.13 21.07 6.04
N GLU A 131 -8.54 21.67 5.01
CA GLU A 131 -9.18 21.83 3.71
C GLU A 131 -9.19 20.53 2.88
N GLN A 132 -8.28 19.59 3.16
CA GLN A 132 -8.14 18.34 2.40
C GLN A 132 -8.88 17.17 3.05
N TYR A 133 -9.06 17.22 4.37
CA TYR A 133 -9.67 16.15 5.15
C TYR A 133 -10.84 16.70 5.97
N ASP A 134 -12.03 16.11 5.81
CA ASP A 134 -13.22 16.48 6.57
C ASP A 134 -13.16 15.89 7.98
N TRP A 135 -12.33 16.49 8.85
CA TRP A 135 -12.08 16.06 10.23
C TRP A 135 -13.30 16.17 11.16
N ASP A 136 -14.37 16.83 10.70
CA ASP A 136 -15.65 16.83 11.41
C ASP A 136 -16.41 15.51 11.19
N LYS A 137 -16.08 14.75 10.12
CA LYS A 137 -16.71 13.47 9.80
C LYS A 137 -15.79 12.27 9.96
N TYR A 138 -14.49 12.45 9.83
CA TYR A 138 -13.55 11.33 9.76
C TYR A 138 -12.36 11.49 10.71
N ASP A 139 -11.93 10.35 11.24
CA ASP A 139 -10.61 10.18 11.83
C ASP A 139 -9.69 9.46 10.85
N MET A 140 -8.37 9.55 11.08
CA MET A 140 -7.38 8.88 10.26
C MET A 140 -6.59 7.85 11.08
N LEU A 141 -6.58 6.62 10.59
CA LEU A 141 -5.81 5.50 11.14
C LEU A 141 -4.55 5.29 10.30
N LEU A 142 -3.38 5.39 10.93
CA LEU A 142 -2.13 4.91 10.37
C LEU A 142 -1.74 3.60 11.04
N TRP A 143 -1.38 2.61 10.25
CA TRP A 143 -0.63 1.45 10.74
C TRP A 143 0.70 1.30 10.00
N GLN A 144 1.72 0.84 10.72
CA GLN A 144 3.05 0.54 10.20
C GLN A 144 3.61 -0.69 10.90
N ILE A 145 4.09 -1.67 10.14
CA ILE A 145 4.70 -2.90 10.70
C ILE A 145 6.22 -2.90 10.46
N SER A 146 6.92 -3.86 11.05
CA SER A 146 8.37 -4.03 10.90
C SER A 146 8.80 -5.48 10.57
N ASP A 147 7.86 -6.33 10.17
CA ASP A 147 8.18 -7.69 9.74
C ASP A 147 9.10 -7.68 8.51
N GLU A 148 10.33 -8.16 8.68
CA GLU A 148 11.34 -8.20 7.61
C GLU A 148 10.87 -9.05 6.42
N GLU A 149 10.07 -10.09 6.68
CA GLU A 149 9.49 -10.91 5.60
C GLU A 149 8.48 -10.13 4.75
N MET A 150 7.89 -9.07 5.28
CA MET A 150 6.90 -8.24 4.57
C MET A 150 7.52 -7.01 3.91
N LYS A 151 8.79 -6.74 4.20
CA LYS A 151 9.54 -5.61 3.66
C LYS A 151 9.59 -5.65 2.14
N GLY A 152 9.30 -4.52 1.52
CA GLY A 152 9.28 -4.38 0.06
C GLY A 152 8.12 -5.08 -0.65
N LYS A 153 7.29 -5.88 0.01
CA LYS A 153 6.12 -6.50 -0.61
C LYS A 153 5.05 -5.46 -0.91
N SER A 154 4.28 -5.67 -1.98
CA SER A 154 3.06 -4.89 -2.22
C SER A 154 1.96 -5.32 -1.24
N TYR A 155 1.18 -4.36 -0.75
CA TYR A 155 0.15 -4.61 0.27
C TYR A 155 -1.04 -3.66 0.16
N LYS A 156 -2.15 -4.06 0.78
CA LYS A 156 -3.29 -3.18 1.08
C LYS A 156 -4.03 -3.70 2.31
N THR A 157 -4.62 -2.79 3.09
CA THR A 157 -5.68 -3.16 4.03
C THR A 157 -6.88 -3.65 3.24
N ASP A 158 -7.32 -4.85 3.57
CA ASP A 158 -8.47 -5.52 3.00
C ASP A 158 -9.74 -5.20 3.81
N SER A 159 -9.66 -5.33 5.13
CA SER A 159 -10.78 -5.06 6.04
C SER A 159 -10.34 -4.59 7.42
N LEU A 160 -11.26 -3.92 8.12
CA LEU A 160 -11.20 -3.62 9.53
C LEU A 160 -12.32 -4.40 10.22
N MET A 161 -11.97 -5.41 11.02
CA MET A 161 -12.95 -6.28 11.67
C MET A 161 -13.05 -5.94 13.15
N LEU A 162 -14.19 -5.42 13.59
CA LEU A 162 -14.50 -5.17 14.98
C LEU A 162 -14.99 -6.45 15.66
N ASN A 163 -14.28 -6.86 16.71
CA ASN A 163 -14.65 -7.94 17.60
C ASN A 163 -14.67 -7.40 19.03
N GLU A 164 -15.87 -7.18 19.57
CA GLU A 164 -16.07 -6.55 20.89
C GLU A 164 -15.38 -5.17 20.98
N ASN A 165 -14.18 -5.12 21.55
CA ASN A 165 -13.39 -3.88 21.70
C ASN A 165 -12.03 -3.92 20.96
N GLU A 166 -11.78 -4.96 20.17
CA GLU A 166 -10.57 -5.11 19.36
C GLU A 166 -10.90 -4.94 17.88
N ILE A 167 -10.13 -4.09 17.18
CA ILE A 167 -10.17 -3.97 15.72
C ILE A 167 -9.01 -4.79 15.14
N ALA A 168 -9.34 -5.78 14.30
CA ALA A 168 -8.38 -6.50 13.50
C ALA A 168 -8.20 -5.82 12.14
N ILE A 169 -6.99 -5.33 11.87
CA ILE A 169 -6.60 -4.80 10.57
C ILE A 169 -6.13 -5.97 9.71
N LYS A 170 -6.97 -6.40 8.75
CA LYS A 170 -6.63 -7.47 7.80
C LYS A 170 -5.83 -6.91 6.64
N VAL A 171 -4.63 -7.43 6.44
CA VAL A 171 -3.71 -6.98 5.38
C VAL A 171 -3.55 -8.08 4.33
N ASN A 172 -3.72 -7.70 3.08
CA ASN A 172 -3.48 -8.58 1.93
C ASN A 172 -2.13 -8.20 1.30
N PHE A 173 -1.21 -9.16 1.28
CA PHE A 173 0.07 -9.08 0.57
C PHE A 173 -0.04 -9.81 -0.76
N TYR A 174 0.41 -9.16 -1.83
CA TYR A 174 0.32 -9.73 -3.17
C TYR A 174 1.65 -9.62 -3.90
N TYR A 175 1.87 -10.59 -4.79
CA TYR A 175 3.02 -10.60 -5.68
C TYR A 175 2.86 -9.48 -6.72
N GLY A 176 3.88 -8.62 -6.84
CA GLY A 176 3.84 -7.43 -7.69
C GLY A 176 5.17 -6.68 -7.69
N GLU A 177 5.17 -5.45 -8.22
CA GLU A 177 6.32 -4.56 -8.11
C GLU A 177 6.65 -4.35 -6.63
N THR A 178 7.77 -4.91 -6.22
CA THR A 178 8.33 -4.69 -4.90
C THR A 178 8.82 -3.26 -4.81
N ASP A 179 8.56 -2.60 -3.69
CA ASP A 179 9.13 -1.28 -3.42
C ASP A 179 10.66 -1.37 -3.59
N PRO A 180 11.25 -0.66 -4.57
CA PRO A 180 12.68 -0.74 -4.88
C PRO A 180 13.55 -0.25 -3.72
N GLU A 181 12.99 0.57 -2.82
CA GLU A 181 13.67 1.04 -1.61
C GLU A 181 13.50 0.05 -0.44
N GLY A 182 12.68 -0.99 -0.61
CA GLY A 182 12.49 -2.04 0.39
C GLY A 182 11.94 -1.50 1.70
N LYS A 183 10.89 -0.68 1.66
CA LYS A 183 10.30 -0.13 2.88
C LYS A 183 9.34 -1.13 3.52
N PHE A 184 9.17 -1.01 4.84
CA PHE A 184 8.19 -1.80 5.57
C PHE A 184 6.74 -1.38 5.26
N PRO A 185 5.75 -2.26 5.29
CA PRO A 185 4.37 -1.86 5.02
C PRO A 185 3.82 -0.77 5.96
N ARG A 186 3.16 0.24 5.37
CA ARG A 186 2.39 1.29 6.06
C ARG A 186 1.16 1.73 5.26
N GLN A 187 0.02 1.98 5.89
CA GLN A 187 -1.12 2.58 5.20
C GLN A 187 -1.91 3.51 6.10
N TYR A 188 -2.44 4.56 5.47
CA TYR A 188 -3.35 5.52 6.08
C TYR A 188 -4.77 5.21 5.62
N LEU A 189 -5.72 5.20 6.56
CA LEU A 189 -7.12 4.89 6.32
C LEU A 189 -7.97 6.01 6.92
N LEU A 190 -8.96 6.51 6.18
CA LEU A 190 -10.03 7.34 6.74
C LEU A 190 -11.16 6.45 7.23
N VAL A 191 -11.64 6.74 8.42
CA VAL A 191 -12.76 6.04 9.07
C VAL A 191 -13.72 7.05 9.66
N GLU A 192 -14.97 6.66 9.89
CA GLU A 192 -15.95 7.53 10.53
C GLU A 192 -15.46 7.99 11.92
N LYS A 193 -15.73 9.25 12.25
CA LYS A 193 -15.27 9.88 13.49
C LYS A 193 -15.75 9.12 14.72
N GLY A 194 -14.84 8.89 15.67
CA GLY A 194 -15.10 8.26 16.96
C GLY A 194 -15.23 6.74 16.95
N ILE A 195 -15.22 6.06 15.79
CA ILE A 195 -15.37 4.60 15.77
C ILE A 195 -14.15 3.86 16.35
N LEU A 196 -13.01 4.53 16.38
CA LEU A 196 -11.74 4.00 16.91
C LEU A 196 -11.60 4.21 18.43
N ASP A 197 -12.48 5.00 19.04
CA ASP A 197 -12.32 5.43 20.43
C ASP A 197 -12.38 4.26 21.41
N GLY A 198 -11.36 4.20 22.28
CA GLY A 198 -11.20 3.17 23.30
C GLY A 198 -10.93 1.76 22.75
N LYS A 199 -10.69 1.61 21.44
CA LYS A 199 -10.44 0.32 20.80
C LYS A 199 -8.98 -0.11 20.96
N THR A 200 -8.78 -1.42 21.08
CA THR A 200 -7.47 -2.03 20.91
C THR A 200 -7.31 -2.52 19.49
N PHE A 201 -6.08 -2.77 19.06
CA PHE A 201 -5.80 -3.13 17.67
C PHE A 201 -4.88 -4.34 17.58
N LYS A 202 -5.11 -5.13 16.54
CA LYS A 202 -4.14 -6.11 16.03
C LYS A 202 -4.03 -5.97 14.52
N ILE A 203 -2.89 -6.36 13.98
CA ILE A 203 -2.67 -6.45 12.54
C ILE A 203 -2.37 -7.89 12.20
N GLU A 204 -3.04 -8.40 11.19
CA GLU A 204 -2.88 -9.78 10.73
C GLU A 204 -3.09 -9.87 9.22
N THR A 205 -2.52 -10.89 8.60
CA THR A 205 -2.80 -11.20 7.20
C THR A 205 -4.26 -11.63 7.04
N ILE A 206 -4.76 -11.65 5.80
CA ILE A 206 -6.09 -12.19 5.49
C ILE A 206 -6.26 -13.65 5.96
N ASP A 207 -5.16 -14.41 6.03
CA ASP A 207 -5.13 -15.81 6.50
C ASP A 207 -5.02 -15.93 8.03
N GLY A 208 -4.92 -14.80 8.75
CA GLY A 208 -4.88 -14.76 10.21
C GLY A 208 -3.48 -14.83 10.83
N GLU A 209 -2.42 -14.72 10.03
CA GLU A 209 -1.06 -14.61 10.57
C GLU A 209 -0.87 -13.25 11.23
N LYS A 210 -0.52 -13.23 12.51
CA LYS A 210 -0.28 -11.99 13.26
C LYS A 210 1.02 -11.33 12.79
N LEU A 211 0.94 -10.03 12.48
CA LEU A 211 2.10 -9.21 12.10
C LEU A 211 2.68 -8.48 13.31
N SER A 212 3.99 -8.25 13.31
CA SER A 212 4.68 -7.60 14.40
C SER A 212 4.54 -6.07 14.37
N LEU A 213 4.21 -5.53 15.54
CA LEU A 213 4.25 -4.10 15.84
C LEU A 213 5.46 -3.73 16.72
N GLN A 214 6.40 -4.66 16.91
CA GLN A 214 7.58 -4.53 17.77
C GLN A 214 8.80 -5.24 17.17
#